data_AF-A0A1Y1N0Y8-F1
#
_entry.id   AF-A0A1Y1N0Y8-F1
#
_cell.length_a   1.000
_cell.length_b   1.000
_cell.length_c   1.000
_cell.angle_alpha   90.00
_cell.angle_beta   90.00
_cell.angle_gamma   90.00
#
_symmetry.space_group_name_H-M   'P 1'
#
loop_
_entity.id
_entity.type
_entity.pdbx_description
1 polymer ?
#
loop_
_entity_poly.entity_id
_entity_poly.type
_entity_poly.pdbx_seq_one_letter_code
_entity_poly.pdbx_strand_id
1 'polypeptide(L)'
;MSQEFITNFHNLNGVTIGERRKNLFLLLKAYKKDGGDLNFAHLQPRTFLEEKFRVDVLIYFKRVEELIEVLKNEKTFLLGRIFKERWFLEALCKVSAKDLITDVFPNVSFRVKVKIVNKLALRLNDANRATDYFEAIKDNNT
;
A
#
# COMPACT_ATOMS: atom_id res chain seq x y z
N MET A 1 -18.82 15.11 -2.57
CA MET A 1 -17.61 15.01 -1.72
C MET A 1 -16.50 14.19 -2.39
N SER A 2 -16.69 12.90 -2.72
CA SER A 2 -15.63 12.08 -3.34
C SER A 2 -15.17 12.60 -4.71
N GLN A 3 -16.10 13.02 -5.58
CA GLN A 3 -15.77 13.55 -6.90
C GLN A 3 -14.96 14.87 -6.82
N GLU A 4 -15.29 15.72 -5.86
CA GLU A 4 -14.57 16.97 -5.61
C GLU A 4 -13.15 16.71 -5.14
N PHE A 5 -12.95 15.74 -4.22
CA PHE A 5 -11.62 15.30 -3.83
C PHE A 5 -10.80 14.81 -5.02
N ILE A 6 -11.38 13.96 -5.87
CA ILE A 6 -10.69 13.42 -7.06
C ILE A 6 -10.30 14.54 -8.01
N THR A 7 -11.21 15.49 -8.28
CA THR A 7 -10.90 16.67 -9.10
C THR A 7 -9.75 17.47 -8.50
N ASN A 8 -9.77 17.73 -7.19
CA ASN A 8 -8.72 18.48 -6.51
C ASN A 8 -7.38 17.72 -6.46
N PHE A 9 -7.42 16.39 -6.37
CA PHE A 9 -6.24 15.54 -6.44
C PHE A 9 -5.52 15.64 -7.80
N HIS A 10 -6.28 15.65 -8.89
CA HIS A 10 -5.70 15.83 -10.24
C HIS A 10 -5.22 17.26 -10.51
N ASN A 11 -5.71 18.23 -9.73
CA ASN A 11 -5.38 19.65 -9.88
C ASN A 11 -4.59 20.19 -8.67
N LEU A 12 -3.70 19.36 -8.09
CA LEU A 12 -2.85 19.79 -6.98
C LEU A 12 -1.89 20.91 -7.43
N ASN A 13 -2.19 22.13 -6.97
CA ASN A 13 -1.38 23.32 -7.24
C ASN A 13 -0.01 23.26 -6.55
N GLY A 14 0.96 23.97 -7.10
CA GLY A 14 2.33 24.08 -6.57
C GLY A 14 3.38 24.04 -7.68
N VAL A 15 4.42 24.84 -7.54
CA VAL A 15 5.55 24.91 -8.47
C VAL A 15 6.45 23.69 -8.27
N THR A 16 6.70 23.33 -7.01
CA THR A 16 7.55 22.19 -6.66
C THR A 16 6.76 20.93 -6.30
N ILE A 17 7.41 19.76 -6.41
CA ILE A 17 6.84 18.49 -5.94
C ILE A 17 6.53 18.54 -4.43
N GLY A 18 7.37 19.23 -3.65
CA GLY A 18 7.18 19.39 -2.21
C GLY A 18 5.91 20.19 -1.87
N GLU A 19 5.66 21.27 -2.59
CA GLU A 19 4.44 22.08 -2.45
C GLU A 19 3.19 21.29 -2.81
N ARG A 20 3.21 20.58 -3.94
CA ARG A 20 2.08 19.74 -4.35
C ARG A 20 1.78 18.66 -3.32
N ARG A 21 2.82 18.04 -2.74
CA ARG A 21 2.66 17.07 -1.66
C ARG A 21 2.10 17.71 -0.39
N LYS A 22 2.55 18.90 -0.01
CA LYS A 22 1.98 19.65 1.12
C LYS A 22 0.49 19.90 0.89
N ASN A 23 0.11 20.35 -0.30
CA ASN A 23 -1.28 20.63 -0.67
C ASN A 23 -2.14 19.36 -0.68
N LEU A 24 -1.58 18.21 -1.10
CA LEU A 24 -2.25 16.92 -0.95
C LEU A 24 -2.61 16.62 0.50
N PHE A 25 -1.68 16.80 1.44
CA PHE A 25 -1.96 16.52 2.85
C PHE A 25 -2.96 17.50 3.47
N LEU A 26 -3.02 18.75 2.99
CA LEU A 26 -4.08 19.69 3.36
C LEU A 26 -5.44 19.20 2.86
N LEU A 27 -5.51 18.79 1.59
CA LEU A 27 -6.74 18.23 0.98
C LEU A 27 -7.21 16.98 1.75
N LEU A 28 -6.30 16.06 2.08
CA LEU A 28 -6.60 14.85 2.85
C LEU A 28 -7.17 15.16 4.24
N LYS A 29 -6.59 16.15 4.93
CA LYS A 29 -7.02 16.55 6.27
C LYS A 29 -8.42 17.16 6.22
N ALA A 30 -8.71 18.00 5.22
CA ALA A 30 -10.05 18.57 5.01
C ALA A 30 -11.07 17.45 4.75
N TYR A 31 -10.79 16.58 3.77
CA TYR A 31 -11.69 15.49 3.40
C TYR A 31 -12.03 14.56 4.57
N LYS A 32 -11.03 14.19 5.38
CA LYS A 32 -11.25 13.34 6.56
C LYS A 32 -12.05 14.04 7.65
N LYS A 33 -11.87 15.36 7.83
CA LYS A 33 -12.63 16.15 8.79
C LYS A 33 -14.12 16.19 8.43
N ASP A 34 -14.42 16.22 7.13
CA ASP A 34 -15.79 16.29 6.62
C ASP A 34 -16.49 14.92 6.57
N GLY A 35 -15.87 13.88 7.15
CA GLY A 35 -16.42 12.52 7.19
C GLY A 35 -16.44 11.83 5.83
N GLY A 36 -15.64 12.30 4.88
CA GLY A 36 -15.62 11.75 3.53
C GLY A 36 -15.16 10.29 3.49
N ASP A 37 -15.92 9.45 2.79
CA ASP A 37 -15.51 8.10 2.41
C ASP A 37 -15.06 8.11 0.95
N LEU A 38 -13.77 7.84 0.70
CA LEU A 38 -13.20 7.94 -0.64
C LEU A 38 -13.31 6.59 -1.34
N ASN A 39 -13.92 6.57 -2.53
CA ASN A 39 -13.82 5.41 -3.40
C ASN A 39 -12.43 5.37 -4.06
N PHE A 40 -11.51 4.61 -3.48
CA PHE A 40 -10.12 4.48 -3.95
C PHE A 40 -9.99 3.82 -5.33
N ALA A 41 -11.03 3.13 -5.81
CA ALA A 41 -11.07 2.60 -7.18
C ALA A 41 -11.24 3.72 -8.22
N HIS A 42 -11.83 4.86 -7.85
CA HIS A 42 -12.01 6.00 -8.76
C HIS A 42 -10.83 6.98 -8.73
N LEU A 43 -9.94 6.85 -7.73
CA LEU A 43 -8.71 7.65 -7.66
C LEU A 43 -7.62 7.01 -8.53
N GLN A 44 -7.73 7.19 -9.86
CA GLN A 44 -6.80 6.63 -10.84
C GLN A 44 -5.73 7.65 -11.23
N PRO A 45 -4.44 7.38 -10.94
CA PRO A 45 -3.38 8.34 -11.19
C PRO A 45 -3.12 8.48 -12.69
N ARG A 46 -2.93 9.71 -13.17
CA ARG A 46 -2.68 10.02 -14.59
C ARG A 46 -1.20 10.19 -14.92
N THR A 47 -0.39 10.42 -13.89
CA THR A 47 1.04 10.68 -14.02
C THR A 47 1.84 9.87 -13.02
N PHE A 48 3.14 9.70 -13.29
CA PHE A 48 4.06 9.06 -12.34
C PHE A 48 4.09 9.75 -10.97
N LEU A 49 3.91 11.08 -10.94
CA LEU A 49 3.81 11.81 -9.68
C LEU A 49 2.50 11.50 -8.95
N GLU A 50 1.39 11.44 -9.67
CA GLU A 50 0.10 11.04 -9.09
C GLU A 50 0.13 9.61 -8.55
N GLU A 51 0.89 8.68 -9.13
CA GLU A 51 1.05 7.34 -8.55
C GLU A 51 1.67 7.39 -7.16
N LYS A 52 2.71 8.23 -6.97
CA LYS A 52 3.32 8.46 -5.65
C LYS A 52 2.30 9.07 -4.69
N PHE A 53 1.55 10.06 -5.14
CA PHE A 53 0.54 10.73 -4.32
C PHE A 53 -0.60 9.79 -3.97
N ARG A 54 -1.08 8.95 -4.89
CA ARG A 54 -2.08 7.92 -4.60
C ARG A 54 -1.61 6.98 -3.49
N VAL A 55 -0.35 6.54 -3.51
CA VAL A 55 0.19 5.74 -2.40
C VAL A 55 0.21 6.51 -1.08
N ASP A 56 0.56 7.80 -1.08
CA ASP A 56 0.46 8.64 0.12
C ASP A 56 -1.00 8.75 0.62
N VAL A 57 -2.00 8.82 -0.28
CA VAL A 57 -3.44 8.79 0.06
C VAL A 57 -3.82 7.46 0.71
N LEU A 58 -3.46 6.33 0.10
CA LEU A 58 -3.75 4.99 0.64
C LEU A 58 -3.11 4.78 2.02
N ILE A 59 -1.88 5.26 2.20
CA ILE A 59 -1.17 5.23 3.48
C ILE A 59 -1.90 6.08 4.53
N TYR A 60 -2.33 7.29 4.17
CA TYR A 60 -3.03 8.20 5.08
C TYR A 60 -4.33 7.58 5.62
N PHE A 61 -5.09 6.88 4.76
CA PHE A 61 -6.34 6.21 5.12
C PHE A 61 -6.17 4.75 5.58
N LYS A 62 -4.93 4.26 5.69
CA LYS A 62 -4.60 2.88 6.10
C LYS A 62 -5.32 1.79 5.27
N ARG A 63 -5.39 1.99 3.96
CA ARG A 63 -6.06 1.09 3.00
C ARG A 63 -5.21 -0.13 2.65
N VAL A 64 -5.32 -1.18 3.45
CA VAL A 64 -4.43 -2.37 3.38
C VAL A 64 -4.60 -3.12 2.06
N GLU A 65 -5.83 -3.43 1.65
CA GLU A 65 -6.14 -4.20 0.44
C GLU A 65 -5.62 -3.47 -0.80
N GLU A 66 -5.89 -2.17 -0.92
CA GLU A 66 -5.44 -1.37 -2.05
C GLU A 66 -3.91 -1.20 -2.07
N LEU A 67 -3.24 -1.20 -0.91
CA LEU A 67 -1.79 -1.20 -0.84
C LEU A 67 -1.20 -2.55 -1.27
N ILE A 68 -1.86 -3.67 -0.97
CA ILE A 68 -1.48 -5.00 -1.47
C ILE A 68 -1.58 -5.03 -2.99
N GLU A 69 -2.65 -4.48 -3.58
CA GLU A 69 -2.76 -4.34 -5.04
C GLU A 69 -1.63 -3.48 -5.64
N VAL A 70 -1.17 -2.45 -4.93
CA VAL A 70 0.00 -1.68 -5.37
C VAL A 70 1.28 -2.53 -5.34
N LEU A 71 1.42 -3.48 -4.40
CA LEU A 71 2.57 -4.39 -4.38
C LEU A 71 2.65 -5.25 -5.65
N LYS A 72 1.50 -5.70 -6.17
CA LYS A 72 1.40 -6.50 -7.40
C LYS A 72 1.92 -5.78 -8.65
N ASN A 73 1.92 -4.45 -8.65
CA ASN A 73 2.44 -3.64 -9.76
C ASN A 73 3.98 -3.50 -9.78
N GLU A 74 4.68 -3.99 -8.75
CA GLU A 74 6.15 -4.10 -8.65
C GLU A 74 6.99 -2.83 -8.83
N LYS A 75 6.36 -1.65 -8.85
CA LYS A 75 7.06 -0.37 -8.97
C LYS A 75 7.95 -0.12 -7.76
N THR A 76 9.25 -0.35 -7.93
CA THR A 76 10.25 -0.38 -6.83
C THR A 76 10.22 0.87 -5.95
N PHE A 77 10.02 2.06 -6.53
CA PHE A 77 9.92 3.31 -5.80
C PHE A 77 8.66 3.39 -4.90
N LEU A 78 7.55 2.76 -5.30
CA LEU A 78 6.34 2.64 -4.48
C LEU A 78 6.52 1.61 -3.36
N LEU A 79 7.11 0.45 -3.68
CA LEU A 79 7.42 -0.59 -2.70
C LEU A 79 8.29 -0.03 -1.55
N GLY A 80 9.29 0.78 -1.89
CA GLY A 80 10.15 1.43 -0.91
C GLY A 80 9.42 2.40 0.02
N ARG A 81 8.33 3.02 -0.45
CA ARG A 81 7.48 3.90 0.37
C ARG A 81 6.57 3.09 1.29
N ILE A 82 5.92 2.05 0.75
CA ILE A 82 4.97 1.20 1.48
C ILE A 82 5.67 0.43 2.61
N PHE A 83 6.80 -0.22 2.33
CA PHE A 83 7.51 -1.01 3.36
C PHE A 83 8.20 -0.19 4.45
N LYS A 84 8.18 1.15 4.37
CA LYS A 84 8.58 2.04 5.48
C LYS A 84 7.47 2.20 6.51
N GLU A 85 6.23 1.92 6.14
CA GLU A 85 5.07 2.07 7.01
C GLU A 85 4.96 0.88 7.96
N ARG A 86 5.38 1.08 9.22
CA ARG A 86 5.35 0.02 10.24
C ARG A 86 3.94 -0.56 10.43
N TRP A 87 2.92 0.29 10.48
CA TRP A 87 1.53 -0.14 10.65
C TRP A 87 1.06 -1.03 9.48
N PHE A 88 1.56 -0.80 8.26
CA PHE A 88 1.22 -1.62 7.12
C PHE A 88 1.85 -2.99 7.23
N LEU A 89 3.12 -3.07 7.65
CA LEU A 89 3.78 -4.36 7.91
C LEU A 89 3.05 -5.15 9.00
N GLU A 90 2.61 -4.49 10.08
CA GLU A 90 1.82 -5.12 11.14
C GLU A 90 0.46 -5.60 10.64
N ALA A 91 -0.20 -4.84 9.77
CA ALA A 91 -1.44 -5.26 9.11
C ALA A 91 -1.20 -6.43 8.16
N LEU A 92 -0.12 -6.41 7.39
CA LEU A 92 0.26 -7.48 6.48
C LEU A 92 0.56 -8.78 7.23
N CYS A 93 1.23 -8.70 8.39
CA CYS A 93 1.42 -9.86 9.25
C CYS A 93 0.11 -10.49 9.72
N LYS A 94 -1.01 -9.74 9.74
CA LYS A 94 -2.32 -10.26 10.13
C LYS A 94 -3.03 -11.00 9.01
N VAL A 95 -2.70 -10.71 7.75
CA VAL A 95 -3.15 -11.49 6.59
C VAL A 95 -2.68 -12.94 6.78
N SER A 96 -3.52 -13.91 6.41
CA SER A 96 -3.15 -15.31 6.56
C SER A 96 -2.00 -15.66 5.60
N ALA A 97 -1.15 -16.60 6.00
CA ALA A 97 -0.07 -17.07 5.13
C ALA A 97 -0.63 -17.61 3.80
N LYS A 98 -1.80 -18.27 3.87
CA LYS A 98 -2.52 -18.79 2.72
C LYS A 98 -2.89 -17.67 1.74
N ASP A 99 -3.57 -16.61 2.19
CA ASP A 99 -4.03 -15.53 1.30
C ASP A 99 -2.84 -14.79 0.65
N LEU A 100 -1.74 -14.60 1.38
CA LEU A 100 -0.53 -14.03 0.80
C LEU A 100 0.05 -14.91 -0.32
N ILE A 101 0.02 -16.23 -0.14
CA ILE A 101 0.59 -17.18 -1.09
C ILE A 101 -0.33 -17.43 -2.28
N THR A 102 -1.66 -17.40 -2.09
CA THR A 102 -2.63 -17.62 -3.17
C THR A 102 -2.96 -16.35 -3.94
N ASP A 103 -2.99 -15.20 -3.29
CA ASP A 103 -3.56 -13.99 -3.90
C ASP A 103 -2.49 -12.95 -4.24
N VAL A 104 -1.40 -12.91 -3.46
CA VAL A 104 -0.34 -11.90 -3.63
C VAL A 104 0.84 -12.48 -4.39
N PHE A 105 1.41 -13.59 -3.92
CA PHE A 105 2.63 -14.16 -4.46
C PHE A 105 2.55 -14.55 -5.94
N PRO A 106 1.44 -15.08 -6.49
CA PRO A 106 1.40 -15.41 -7.91
C PRO A 106 1.50 -14.19 -8.82
N ASN A 107 1.18 -13.01 -8.28
CA ASN A 107 1.15 -11.73 -8.99
C ASN A 107 2.41 -10.88 -8.76
N VAL A 108 3.43 -11.41 -8.07
CA VAL A 108 4.69 -10.71 -7.85
C VAL A 108 5.89 -11.60 -8.18
N SER A 109 6.95 -10.99 -8.69
CA SER A 109 8.25 -11.59 -8.92
C SER A 109 8.85 -12.17 -7.64
N PHE A 110 9.72 -13.17 -7.81
CA PHE A 110 10.47 -13.78 -6.71
C PHE A 110 11.21 -12.75 -5.86
N ARG A 111 11.76 -11.69 -6.49
CA ARG A 111 12.45 -10.61 -5.78
C ARG A 111 11.52 -9.89 -4.80
N VAL A 112 10.28 -9.61 -5.20
CA VAL A 112 9.29 -8.97 -4.33
C VAL A 112 8.77 -9.95 -3.27
N LYS A 113 8.58 -11.23 -3.61
CA LYS A 113 8.26 -12.29 -2.62
C LYS A 113 9.28 -12.31 -1.49
N VAL A 114 10.57 -12.43 -1.81
CA VAL A 114 11.67 -12.42 -0.83
C VAL A 114 11.66 -11.15 0.01
N LYS A 115 11.41 -9.99 -0.62
CA LYS A 115 11.33 -8.72 0.11
C LYS A 115 10.17 -8.68 1.10
N ILE A 116 9.00 -9.20 0.73
CA ILE A 116 7.83 -9.32 1.62
C ILE A 116 8.17 -10.25 2.78
N VAL A 117 8.64 -11.47 2.48
CA VAL A 117 9.01 -12.48 3.50
C VAL A 117 10.03 -11.91 4.49
N ASN A 118 11.10 -11.28 4.01
CA ASN A 118 12.12 -10.68 4.88
C ASN A 118 11.55 -9.56 5.76
N LYS A 119 10.58 -8.79 5.27
CA LYS A 119 9.93 -7.74 6.08
C LYS A 119 8.97 -8.32 7.12
N LEU A 120 8.26 -9.40 6.78
CA LEU A 120 7.39 -10.12 7.70
C LEU A 120 8.19 -10.84 8.79
N ALA A 121 9.30 -11.51 8.43
CA ALA A 121 10.17 -12.21 9.37
C ALA A 121 10.72 -11.30 10.48
N LEU A 122 10.97 -10.02 10.19
CA LEU A 122 11.39 -9.01 11.19
C LEU A 122 10.28 -8.59 12.18
N ARG A 123 9.06 -9.09 12.01
CA ARG A 123 7.86 -8.63 12.71
C ARG A 123 6.95 -9.77 13.20
N LEU A 124 7.13 -10.99 12.68
CA LEU A 124 6.48 -12.19 13.17
C LEU A 124 7.12 -12.60 14.50
N ASN A 125 6.54 -12.11 15.60
CA ASN A 125 6.96 -12.47 16.96
C ASN A 125 6.21 -13.70 17.51
N ASP A 126 5.20 -14.18 16.78
CA ASP A 126 4.41 -15.35 17.13
C ASP A 126 4.98 -16.58 16.44
N ALA A 127 5.46 -17.55 17.23
CA ALA A 127 6.09 -18.76 16.73
C ALA A 127 5.12 -19.63 15.91
N ASN A 128 3.85 -19.71 16.30
CA ASN A 128 2.86 -20.53 15.58
C ASN A 128 2.60 -19.92 14.20
N ARG A 129 2.45 -18.59 14.14
CA ARG A 129 2.31 -17.89 12.84
C ARG A 129 3.57 -18.03 12.00
N ALA A 130 4.75 -17.92 12.59
CA ALA A 130 5.99 -18.12 11.85
C ALA A 130 6.05 -19.52 11.22
N THR A 131 5.63 -20.56 11.95
CA THR A 131 5.49 -21.93 11.42
C THR A 131 4.47 -22.01 10.29
N ASP A 132 3.29 -21.40 10.44
CA ASP A 132 2.26 -21.39 9.38
C ASP A 132 2.80 -20.78 8.08
N TYR A 133 3.53 -19.65 8.19
CA TYR A 133 4.18 -19.02 7.04
C TYR A 133 5.26 -19.90 6.42
N PHE A 134 6.06 -20.58 7.25
CA PHE A 134 7.11 -21.47 6.76
C PHE A 134 6.53 -22.67 6.00
N GLU A 135 5.56 -23.38 6.57
CA GLU A 135 4.92 -24.55 5.95
C GLU A 135 4.19 -24.15 4.67
N ALA A 136 3.42 -23.06 4.69
CA ALA A 136 2.69 -22.63 3.51
C ALA A 136 3.64 -22.24 2.36
N ILE A 137 4.78 -21.62 2.64
CA ILE A 137 5.81 -21.31 1.63
C ILE A 137 6.47 -22.58 1.11
N LYS A 138 6.79 -23.54 2.00
CA LYS A 138 7.40 -24.82 1.64
C LYS A 138 6.50 -25.61 0.69
N ASP A 139 5.22 -25.72 1.00
CA ASP A 139 4.24 -26.49 0.22
C ASP A 139 3.98 -25.91 -1.17
N ASN A 140 4.24 -24.63 -1.39
CA ASN A 140 4.00 -23.93 -2.66
C ASN A 140 5.27 -23.60 -3.46
N ASN A 141 6.43 -24.14 -3.07
CA ASN A 141 7.69 -24.06 -3.82
C ASN A 141 8.13 -25.43 -4.39
N THR A 142 7.20 -26.38 -4.50
CA THR A 142 7.36 -27.66 -5.21
C THR A 142 6.54 -27.62 -6.49
#